data_AF-A0A382Q9V8-F1
#
_entry.id   AF-A0A382Q9V8-F1
#
_cell.length_a   1.000
_cell.length_b   1.000
_cell.length_c   1.000
_cell.angle_alpha   90.00
_cell.angle_beta   90.00
_cell.angle_gamma   90.00
#
_symmetry.space_group_name_H-M   'P 1'
#
loop_
_entity.id
_entity.type
_entity.pdbx_description
1 polymer ?
#
loop_
_entity_poly.entity_id
_entity_poly.type
_entity_poly.pdbx_seq_one_letter_code
_entity_poly.pdbx_strand_id
1 'polypeptide(L)'
;VKIFDDGYNPPFPMNRSYLTLFLLLSFAFAADLRADEAPKDDGFVSLFNGVDLKGWVGNTNGYKAVEGVLICQLNKSKGAKIYTAKEYADFIFQFDFKLTPGANNGVGIRAPLTGNPSKNAFEIQILDDSAKKY
;
A
#
# COMPACT_ATOMS: atom_id res chain seq x y z
N VAL A 1 7.53 2.99 0.73
CA VAL A 1 6.12 2.55 0.80
C VAL A 1 5.30 3.56 0.03
N LYS A 2 4.68 3.18 -1.09
CA LYS A 2 3.93 4.08 -1.96
C LYS A 2 2.59 3.47 -2.37
N ILE A 3 1.63 4.34 -2.68
CA ILE A 3 0.28 3.97 -3.09
C ILE A 3 -0.13 4.82 -4.30
N PHE A 4 -0.77 4.18 -5.26
CA PHE A 4 -1.53 4.85 -6.30
C PHE A 4 -3.02 4.68 -5.95
N ASP A 5 -3.75 5.79 -5.96
CA ASP A 5 -5.18 5.91 -5.73
C ASP A 5 -5.66 7.00 -6.68
N ASP A 6 -6.49 6.64 -7.66
CA ASP A 6 -7.01 7.57 -8.67
C ASP A 6 -8.09 8.51 -8.12
N GLY A 7 -8.43 8.37 -6.83
CA GLY A 7 -9.46 9.13 -6.14
C GLY A 7 -10.88 8.73 -6.52
N TYR A 8 -11.04 7.67 -7.33
CA TYR A 8 -12.34 7.17 -7.70
C TYR A 8 -12.95 6.38 -6.54
N ASN A 9 -13.99 6.95 -5.93
CA ASN A 9 -14.79 6.26 -4.92
C ASN A 9 -16.17 5.96 -5.53
N PRO A 10 -16.40 4.76 -6.10
CA PRO A 10 -17.67 4.44 -6.70
C PRO A 10 -18.76 4.45 -5.61
N PRO A 11 -19.86 5.19 -5.79
CA PRO A 11 -20.85 5.33 -4.73
C PRO A 11 -21.58 4.01 -4.39
N PHE A 12 -21.59 3.00 -5.27
CA PHE A 12 -22.33 1.73 -5.11
C PHE A 12 -21.75 0.61 -6.01
N PRO A 13 -22.05 -0.69 -5.76
CA PRO A 13 -21.62 -1.78 -6.65
C PRO A 13 -22.23 -1.61 -8.04
N MET A 14 -21.37 -1.44 -9.04
CA MET A 14 -21.76 -1.14 -10.42
C MET A 14 -22.31 -2.40 -11.10
N ASN A 15 -23.50 -2.28 -11.68
CA ASN A 15 -24.08 -3.31 -12.54
C ASN A 15 -23.40 -3.30 -13.94
N ARG A 16 -23.27 -4.48 -14.55
CA ARG A 16 -22.45 -4.76 -15.76
C ARG A 16 -22.89 -4.05 -17.07
N SER A 17 -23.83 -3.12 -17.02
CA SER A 17 -24.55 -2.63 -18.21
C SER A 17 -24.01 -1.34 -18.83
N TYR A 18 -22.98 -0.70 -18.25
CA TYR A 18 -22.47 0.59 -18.73
C TYR A 18 -21.11 0.54 -19.45
N LEU A 19 -20.55 -0.66 -19.70
CA LEU A 19 -19.19 -0.81 -20.23
C LEU A 19 -19.06 -0.54 -21.75
N THR A 20 -20.15 -0.30 -22.48
CA THR A 20 -20.13 -0.37 -23.95
C THR A 20 -20.01 0.97 -24.70
N LEU A 21 -19.84 2.13 -24.04
CA LEU A 21 -19.93 3.43 -24.76
C LEU A 21 -18.62 4.22 -24.96
N PHE A 22 -17.47 3.78 -24.43
CA PHE A 22 -16.23 4.59 -24.49
C PHE A 22 -15.20 4.18 -25.57
N LEU A 23 -15.44 3.12 -26.35
CA LEU A 23 -14.39 2.53 -27.21
C LEU A 23 -14.29 3.07 -28.66
N LEU A 24 -14.98 4.15 -29.03
CA LEU A 24 -15.07 4.58 -30.44
C LEU A 24 -14.49 5.99 -30.75
N LEU A 25 -13.69 6.59 -29.87
CA LEU A 25 -13.19 7.95 -30.12
C LEU A 25 -11.69 8.20 -29.88
N SER A 26 -10.81 7.27 -30.25
CA SER A 26 -9.36 7.51 -30.19
C SER A 26 -8.55 6.75 -31.24
N PHE A 27 -9.03 6.73 -32.48
CA PHE A 27 -8.21 6.33 -33.62
C PHE A 27 -7.96 7.53 -34.55
N ALA A 28 -7.07 8.43 -34.13
CA ALA A 28 -6.39 9.34 -35.06
C ALA A 28 -5.15 9.96 -34.40
N PHE A 29 -4.07 9.98 -35.18
CA PHE A 29 -2.78 10.66 -34.97
C PHE A 29 -1.72 9.95 -34.11
N ALA A 30 -1.00 9.02 -34.74
CA ALA A 30 0.38 8.72 -34.37
C ALA A 30 1.31 9.60 -35.22
N ALA A 31 1.96 10.58 -34.60
CA ALA A 31 3.13 11.27 -35.14
C ALA A 31 4.32 10.90 -34.25
N ASP A 32 5.31 10.24 -34.83
CA ASP A 32 6.54 9.76 -34.16
C ASP A 32 7.47 10.96 -33.91
N LEU A 33 7.32 11.57 -32.74
CA LEU A 33 8.26 12.53 -32.16
C LEU A 33 9.01 11.80 -31.06
N ARG A 34 10.24 11.36 -31.34
CA ARG A 34 11.17 10.89 -30.31
C ARG A 34 11.66 12.06 -29.47
N ALA A 35 10.82 12.48 -28.54
CA ALA A 35 11.27 13.15 -27.34
C ALA A 35 11.87 12.08 -26.42
N ASP A 36 13.03 12.35 -25.81
CA ASP A 36 13.41 11.65 -24.59
C ASP A 36 12.24 11.84 -23.61
N GLU A 37 11.48 10.78 -23.36
CA GLU A 37 10.30 10.87 -22.52
C GLU A 37 10.75 11.31 -21.12
N ALA A 38 10.30 12.49 -20.70
CA ALA A 38 10.40 12.89 -19.30
C ALA A 38 9.88 11.73 -18.44
N PRO A 39 10.50 11.44 -17.28
CA PRO A 39 10.09 10.33 -16.43
C PRO A 39 8.58 10.36 -16.28
N LYS A 40 7.90 9.35 -16.79
CA LYS A 40 6.44 9.25 -16.67
C LYS A 40 6.12 9.25 -15.19
N ASP A 41 5.36 10.26 -14.77
CA ASP A 41 4.75 10.26 -13.44
C ASP A 41 3.87 9.01 -13.36
N ASP A 42 4.32 8.04 -12.55
CA ASP A 42 3.62 6.77 -12.37
C ASP A 42 2.38 6.93 -11.47
N GLY A 43 2.12 8.16 -11.00
CA GLY A 43 0.99 8.55 -10.17
C GLY A 43 1.08 8.06 -8.73
N PHE A 44 2.19 7.43 -8.33
CA PHE A 44 2.33 6.93 -6.97
C PHE A 44 2.66 8.06 -5.99
N VAL A 45 1.98 8.05 -4.85
CA VAL A 45 2.26 8.92 -3.71
C VAL A 45 2.93 8.12 -2.61
N SER A 46 3.98 8.68 -1.99
CA SER A 46 4.62 8.02 -0.85
C SER A 46 3.71 8.03 0.38
N LEU A 47 3.48 6.86 0.97
CA LEU A 47 2.81 6.71 2.27
C LEU A 47 3.76 6.94 3.45
N PHE A 48 5.06 6.77 3.22
CA PHE A 48 6.08 7.00 4.23
C PHE A 48 7.00 8.14 3.79
N ASN A 49 7.10 9.17 4.63
CA ASN A 49 7.88 10.36 4.31
C ASN A 49 9.41 10.18 4.50
N GLY A 50 9.87 9.00 4.94
CA GLY A 50 11.29 8.71 5.16
C GLY A 50 11.85 9.23 6.49
N VAL A 51 11.09 10.04 7.23
CA VAL A 51 11.60 10.81 8.38
C VAL A 51 10.89 10.45 9.68
N ASP A 52 9.56 10.30 9.65
CA ASP A 52 8.74 10.06 10.85
C ASP A 52 7.45 9.27 10.52
N LEU A 53 6.62 9.07 11.53
CA LEU A 53 5.36 8.33 11.41
C LEU A 53 4.15 9.22 11.14
N LYS A 54 4.33 10.47 10.67
CA LYS A 54 3.18 11.30 10.26
C LYS A 54 2.40 10.61 9.15
N GLY A 55 1.07 10.65 9.27
CA GLY A 55 0.17 9.90 8.40
C GLY A 55 -0.08 8.45 8.83
N TRP A 56 0.55 7.99 9.91
CA TRP A 56 0.31 6.67 10.50
C TRP A 56 -0.35 6.79 11.88
N VAL A 57 -1.29 5.89 12.18
CA VAL A 57 -1.99 5.78 13.47
C VAL A 57 -1.87 4.37 14.04
N GLY A 58 -2.29 4.17 15.29
CA GLY A 58 -2.19 2.88 15.99
C GLY A 58 -1.05 2.84 17.01
N ASN A 59 -0.42 1.69 17.19
CA ASN A 59 0.68 1.52 18.15
C ASN A 59 2.02 1.93 17.52
N THR A 60 2.21 3.24 17.34
CA THR A 60 3.41 3.83 16.74
C THR A 60 4.67 3.63 17.58
N ASN A 61 4.55 3.36 18.87
CA ASN A 61 5.69 3.04 19.75
C ASN A 61 6.45 1.77 19.33
N GLY A 62 5.80 0.87 18.58
CA GLY A 62 6.43 -0.33 18.02
C GLY A 62 7.26 -0.09 16.76
N TYR A 63 7.24 1.13 16.21
CA TYR A 63 7.86 1.48 14.93
C TYR A 63 8.76 2.69 15.07
N LYS A 64 9.75 2.83 14.19
CA LYS A 64 10.58 4.03 14.09
C LYS A 64 11.03 4.27 12.66
N ALA A 65 11.21 5.52 12.29
CA ALA A 65 11.87 5.91 11.06
C ALA A 65 13.37 6.08 11.34
N VAL A 66 14.22 5.43 10.55
CA VAL A 66 15.68 5.57 10.61
C VAL A 66 16.20 5.54 9.18
N GLU A 67 16.91 6.58 8.75
CA GLU A 67 17.59 6.64 7.45
C GLU A 67 16.67 6.29 6.26
N GLY A 68 15.45 6.84 6.23
CA GLY A 68 14.51 6.54 5.13
C GLY A 68 13.85 5.17 5.21
N VAL A 69 14.05 4.42 6.31
CA VAL A 69 13.48 3.08 6.53
C VAL A 69 12.51 3.08 7.71
N LEU A 70 11.35 2.46 7.52
CA LEU A 70 10.38 2.20 8.57
C LEU A 70 10.70 0.86 9.24
N ILE A 71 11.15 0.90 10.50
CA ILE A 71 11.66 -0.24 11.25
C ILE A 71 10.66 -0.69 12.33
N CYS A 72 10.31 -1.97 12.33
CA CYS A 72 9.66 -2.64 13.45
C CYS A 72 10.67 -2.82 14.60
N GLN A 73 10.41 -2.24 15.76
CA GLN A 73 11.31 -2.29 16.91
C GLN A 73 11.15 -3.59 17.70
N LEU A 74 12.08 -4.54 17.58
CA LEU A 74 12.02 -5.88 18.21
C LEU A 74 11.50 -5.90 19.67
N ASN A 75 11.94 -4.95 20.50
CA ASN A 75 11.58 -4.91 21.93
C ASN A 75 10.27 -4.15 22.23
N LYS A 76 9.64 -3.54 21.23
CA LYS A 76 8.43 -2.71 21.38
C LYS A 76 7.32 -3.08 20.40
N SER A 77 7.60 -3.92 19.41
CA SER A 77 6.68 -4.23 18.30
C SER A 77 5.76 -5.42 18.57
N LYS A 78 5.84 -6.06 19.75
CA LYS A 78 4.98 -7.20 20.08
C LYS A 78 3.50 -6.79 20.03
N GLY A 79 2.77 -7.31 19.04
CA GLY A 79 1.37 -6.96 18.79
C GLY A 79 1.15 -5.54 18.26
N ALA A 80 2.22 -4.79 17.94
CA ALA A 80 2.10 -3.44 17.44
C ALA A 80 1.66 -3.43 15.97
N LYS A 81 0.63 -2.64 15.69
CA LYS A 81 0.08 -2.44 14.35
C LYS A 81 -0.03 -0.95 14.10
N ILE A 82 0.36 -0.52 12.91
CA ILE A 82 0.13 0.82 12.42
C ILE A 82 -0.75 0.77 11.18
N TYR A 83 -1.51 1.82 10.97
CA TYR A 83 -2.44 1.97 9.85
C TYR A 83 -2.18 3.32 9.20
N THR A 84 -2.47 3.44 7.92
CA THR A 84 -2.59 4.77 7.31
C THR A 84 -3.73 5.52 7.98
N ALA A 85 -3.54 6.81 8.27
CA ALA A 85 -4.60 7.66 8.81
C ALA A 85 -5.73 7.88 7.79
N LYS A 86 -5.37 7.93 6.50
CA LYS A 86 -6.31 7.93 5.37
C LYS A 86 -6.74 6.50 5.04
N GLU A 87 -8.02 6.32 4.75
CA GLU A 87 -8.57 5.09 4.19
C GLU A 87 -8.51 5.10 2.65
N TYR A 88 -8.34 3.93 2.05
CA TYR A 88 -8.23 3.76 0.61
C TYR A 88 -9.19 2.66 0.14
N ALA A 89 -9.98 2.99 -0.90
CA ALA A 89 -10.80 2.05 -1.64
C ALA A 89 -9.95 1.37 -2.70
N ASP A 90 -10.09 1.66 -3.99
CA ASP A 90 -9.25 1.02 -5.00
C ASP A 90 -7.83 1.60 -4.97
N PHE A 91 -6.82 0.73 -5.01
CA PHE A 91 -5.43 1.15 -4.94
C PHE A 91 -4.46 0.16 -5.57
N ILE A 92 -3.29 0.67 -5.95
CA ILE A 92 -2.08 -0.14 -6.18
C ILE A 92 -1.10 0.19 -5.06
N PHE A 93 -0.67 -0.82 -4.32
CA PHE A 93 0.26 -0.66 -3.19
C PHE A 93 1.60 -1.29 -3.52
N GLN A 94 2.69 -0.54 -3.29
CA GLN A 94 4.05 -1.01 -3.50
C GLN A 94 4.94 -0.66 -2.29
N PHE A 95 5.73 -1.64 -1.87
CA PHE A 95 6.70 -1.47 -0.80
C PHE A 95 7.80 -2.52 -0.92
N ASP A 96 8.98 -2.16 -0.45
CA ASP A 96 10.07 -3.08 -0.23
C ASP A 96 10.13 -3.47 1.25
N PHE A 97 10.55 -4.69 1.53
CA PHE A 97 10.73 -5.19 2.88
C PHE A 97 11.99 -6.01 3.03
N LYS A 98 12.47 -6.11 4.27
CA LYS A 98 13.56 -7.00 4.65
C LYS A 98 13.23 -7.63 6.00
N LEU A 99 13.43 -8.93 6.10
CA LEU A 99 13.17 -9.70 7.31
C LEU A 99 14.45 -10.00 8.09
N THR A 100 14.30 -10.14 9.40
CA THR A 100 15.29 -10.82 10.24
C THR A 100 14.99 -12.33 10.25
N PRO A 101 15.96 -13.20 10.57
CA PRO A 101 15.73 -14.64 10.65
C PRO A 101 14.53 -14.99 11.56
N GLY A 102 13.62 -15.82 11.04
CA GLY A 102 12.39 -16.23 11.69
C GLY A 102 11.39 -15.10 11.91
N ALA A 103 11.45 -13.98 11.20
CA ALA A 103 10.44 -12.95 11.31
C ALA A 103 9.07 -13.43 10.78
N ASN A 104 8.01 -12.93 11.38
CA ASN A 104 6.63 -13.10 10.94
C ASN A 104 5.94 -11.74 11.08
N ASN A 105 5.39 -11.26 9.97
CA ASN A 105 4.71 -9.99 9.87
C ASN A 105 3.66 -10.09 8.74
N GLY A 106 2.92 -9.02 8.50
CA GLY A 106 1.99 -8.97 7.40
C GLY A 106 1.58 -7.55 7.06
N VAL A 107 1.10 -7.38 5.83
CA VAL A 107 0.43 -6.16 5.39
C VAL A 107 -1.07 -6.43 5.39
N GLY A 108 -1.79 -5.73 6.26
CA GLY A 108 -3.24 -5.73 6.26
C GLY A 108 -3.79 -4.80 5.18
N ILE A 109 -4.70 -5.30 4.35
CA ILE A 109 -5.49 -4.50 3.41
C ILE A 109 -6.97 -4.59 3.78
N ARG A 110 -7.72 -3.53 3.49
CA ARG A 110 -9.13 -3.39 3.94
C ARG A 110 -9.28 -3.58 5.46
N ALA A 111 -8.26 -3.16 6.22
CA ALA A 111 -8.23 -3.31 7.67
C ALA A 111 -8.97 -2.14 8.34
N PRO A 112 -10.08 -2.39 9.07
CA PRO A 112 -10.71 -1.34 9.85
C PRO A 112 -9.78 -0.85 10.96
N LEU A 113 -9.85 0.45 11.28
CA LEU A 113 -9.07 1.06 12.37
C LEU A 113 -9.42 0.50 13.77
N THR A 114 -10.56 -0.18 13.89
CA THR A 114 -11.03 -0.81 15.12
C THR A 114 -11.32 -2.29 14.91
N GLY A 115 -11.35 -3.07 15.99
CA GLY A 115 -11.55 -4.52 15.93
C GLY A 115 -10.24 -5.31 15.85
N ASN A 116 -10.31 -6.56 15.39
CA ASN A 116 -9.13 -7.42 15.26
C ASN A 116 -8.77 -7.59 13.78
N PRO A 117 -7.71 -6.92 13.27
CA PRO A 117 -7.32 -7.02 11.87
C PRO A 117 -7.12 -8.45 11.38
N SER A 118 -6.63 -9.35 12.23
CA SER A 118 -6.43 -10.76 11.86
C SER A 118 -7.74 -11.53 11.63
N LYS A 119 -8.89 -10.93 11.95
CA LYS A 119 -10.24 -11.46 11.69
C LYS A 119 -11.04 -10.61 10.70
N ASN A 120 -10.72 -9.32 10.62
CA ASN A 120 -11.54 -8.31 9.95
C ASN A 120 -10.87 -7.69 8.72
N ALA A 121 -9.63 -8.08 8.42
CA ALA A 121 -8.87 -7.61 7.27
C ALA A 121 -8.41 -8.79 6.41
N PHE A 122 -8.00 -8.49 5.18
CA PHE A 122 -7.17 -9.42 4.42
C PHE A 122 -5.71 -9.16 4.76
N GLU A 123 -4.91 -10.22 4.84
CA GLU A 123 -3.49 -10.12 5.16
C GLU A 123 -2.66 -10.71 4.03
N ILE A 124 -1.71 -9.89 3.54
CA ILE A 124 -0.62 -10.35 2.69
C ILE A 124 0.51 -10.74 3.65
N GLN A 125 0.72 -12.05 3.80
CA GLN A 125 1.69 -12.63 4.74
C GLN A 125 3.13 -12.26 4.33
N ILE A 126 3.94 -11.87 5.32
CA ILE A 126 5.37 -11.61 5.16
C ILE A 126 6.13 -12.43 6.20
N LEU A 127 6.60 -13.60 5.75
CA LEU A 127 7.15 -14.63 6.61
C LEU A 127 8.55 -15.02 6.13
N ASP A 128 9.45 -15.27 7.07
CA ASP A 128 10.64 -16.08 6.79
C ASP A 128 10.23 -17.56 6.83
N ASP A 129 9.81 -18.07 5.67
CA ASP A 129 9.35 -19.44 5.48
C ASP A 129 10.46 -20.49 5.57
N SER A 130 11.74 -20.06 5.59
CA SER A 130 12.88 -20.94 5.79
C SER A 130 13.14 -21.31 7.26
N ALA A 131 12.50 -20.60 8.20
CA ALA A 131 12.76 -20.79 9.62
C ALA A 131 12.06 -22.05 10.17
N LYS A 132 12.81 -22.90 10.90
CA LYS A 132 12.33 -24.19 11.46
C LYS A 132 11.03 -24.18 12.27
N LYS A 133 10.60 -23.01 12.74
CA LYS A 133 9.38 -22.86 13.56
C LYS A 133 8.11 -22.71 12.71
N TYR A 134 8.26 -22.59 11.39
CA TYR A 134 7.18 -22.49 10.42
C TYR A 134 7.15 -23.72 9.53
#